data_AF-A0A5D0VTC8-F1
#
_entry.id   AF-A0A5D0VTC8-F1
#
_cell.length_a   1.000
_cell.length_b   1.000
_cell.length_c   1.000
_cell.angle_alpha   90.00
_cell.angle_beta   90.00
_cell.angle_gamma   90.00
#
_symmetry.space_group_name_H-M   'P 1'
#
loop_
_entity.id
_entity.type
_entity.pdbx_description
1 polymer ?
#
loop_
_entity_poly.entity_id
_entity_poly.type
_entity_poly.pdbx_seq_one_letter_code
_entity_poly.pdbx_strand_id
1 'polypeptide(L)'
;RGLNLTVKAGEVAAIMGPNGSGKSTLSYVLSGRSDYEVTEGDILYNGESILELDPAERAAKGIFLAFQYPVEIPGVATMQFLKVAMNEQRKARGEDELTTPDFMRRVKDAAGKLQI
;
A
#
# COMPACT_ATOMS: atom_id res chain seq x y z
N ARG A 1 -5.73 22.25 5.44
CA ARG A 1 -5.55 22.04 6.90
C ARG A 1 -6.90 21.62 7.46
N GLY A 2 -6.94 20.60 8.31
CA GLY A 2 -8.18 19.98 8.79
C GLY A 2 -8.90 19.21 7.68
N LEU A 3 -8.62 17.90 7.57
CA LEU A 3 -9.31 17.00 6.64
C LEU A 3 -10.06 15.95 7.45
N ASN A 4 -11.36 15.81 7.20
CA ASN A 4 -12.16 14.69 7.68
C ASN A 4 -12.62 13.90 6.46
N LEU A 5 -12.22 12.63 6.40
CA LEU A 5 -12.58 11.71 5.33
C LEU A 5 -12.83 10.34 5.95
N THR A 6 -13.94 9.72 5.56
CA THR A 6 -14.25 8.33 5.89
C THR A 6 -14.56 7.59 4.60
N VAL A 7 -13.88 6.48 4.37
CA VAL A 7 -14.13 5.57 3.25
C VAL A 7 -14.42 4.21 3.84
N LYS A 8 -15.61 3.66 3.59
CA LYS A 8 -16.02 2.36 4.12
C LYS A 8 -15.51 1.22 3.23
N ALA A 9 -15.49 0.02 3.78
CA ALA A 9 -15.16 -1.18 3.02
C ALA A 9 -16.08 -1.31 1.80
N GLY A 10 -15.48 -1.52 0.62
CA GLY A 10 -16.20 -1.65 -0.66
C GLY A 10 -16.49 -0.31 -1.37
N GLU A 11 -16.20 0.83 -0.74
CA GLU A 11 -16.37 2.13 -1.39
C GLU A 11 -15.15 2.52 -2.23
N VAL A 12 -15.42 3.26 -3.31
CA VAL A 12 -14.40 3.89 -4.15
C VAL A 12 -14.56 5.40 -4.02
N ALA A 13 -13.54 6.06 -3.49
CA ALA A 13 -13.53 7.51 -3.30
C ALA A 13 -12.54 8.17 -4.27
N ALA A 14 -12.98 9.22 -4.95
CA ALA A 14 -12.13 10.08 -5.78
C ALA A 14 -11.79 11.36 -5.01
N ILE A 15 -10.50 11.68 -4.91
CA ILE A 15 -10.02 12.92 -4.27
C ILE A 15 -9.52 13.87 -5.35
N MET A 16 -10.25 14.97 -5.55
CA MET A 16 -10.00 15.94 -6.62
C MET A 16 -9.66 17.32 -6.06
N GLY A 17 -8.98 18.15 -6.86
CA GLY A 17 -8.60 19.52 -6.47
C GLY A 17 -7.40 20.03 -7.27
N PRO A 18 -7.11 21.35 -7.22
CA PRO A 18 -6.00 21.96 -7.96
C PRO A 18 -4.64 21.46 -7.48
N ASN A 19 -3.58 21.65 -8.28
CA ASN A 19 -2.22 21.33 -7.85
C ASN A 19 -1.87 22.13 -6.57
N GLY A 20 -1.15 21.47 -5.64
CA GLY A 20 -0.85 22.05 -4.33
C GLY A 20 -1.96 21.92 -3.28
N SER A 21 -3.14 21.37 -3.62
CA SER A 21 -4.23 21.19 -2.65
C SER A 21 -4.01 20.10 -1.59
N GLY A 22 -2.83 19.44 -1.58
CA GLY A 22 -2.49 18.40 -0.61
C GLY A 22 -2.91 16.97 -0.97
N LYS A 23 -3.39 16.70 -2.20
CA LYS A 23 -3.80 15.34 -2.63
C LYS A 23 -2.66 14.32 -2.51
N SER A 24 -1.51 14.62 -3.11
CA SER A 24 -0.34 13.73 -3.04
C SER A 24 0.20 13.64 -1.61
N THR A 25 0.16 14.76 -0.86
CA THR A 25 0.52 14.79 0.57
C THR A 25 -0.34 13.81 1.37
N LEU A 26 -1.66 13.78 1.14
CA LEU A 26 -2.55 12.82 1.79
C LEU A 26 -2.15 11.38 1.47
N SER A 27 -1.89 11.05 0.20
CA SER A 27 -1.43 9.71 -0.19
C SER A 27 -0.12 9.33 0.50
N TYR A 28 0.84 10.26 0.62
CA TYR A 28 2.13 10.02 1.28
C TYR A 28 2.00 9.82 2.78
N VAL A 29 1.19 10.66 3.44
CA VAL A 29 0.90 10.53 4.88
C VAL A 29 0.21 9.21 5.18
N LEU A 30 -0.75 8.77 4.35
CA LEU A 30 -1.41 7.46 4.50
C LEU A 30 -0.40 6.31 4.38
N SER A 31 0.55 6.40 3.44
CA SER A 31 1.60 5.39 3.24
C SER A 31 2.71 5.40 4.30
N GLY A 32 2.76 6.40 5.19
CA GLY A 32 3.79 6.51 6.23
C GLY A 32 5.12 7.07 5.75
N ARG A 33 5.12 7.92 4.71
CA ARG A 33 6.36 8.50 4.17
C ARG A 33 7.00 9.43 5.21
N SER A 34 8.25 9.17 5.56
CA SER A 34 8.95 9.79 6.70
C SER A 34 9.28 11.28 6.56
N ASP A 35 9.16 11.85 5.35
CA ASP A 35 9.31 13.28 5.09
C ASP A 35 8.04 14.10 5.42
N TYR A 36 6.99 13.46 5.93
CA TYR A 36 5.76 14.11 6.37
C TYR A 36 5.47 13.81 7.84
N GLU A 37 5.15 14.86 8.59
CA GLU A 37 4.73 14.78 9.98
C GLU A 37 3.25 15.12 10.09
N VAL A 38 2.49 14.29 10.82
CA VAL A 38 1.10 14.57 11.18
C VAL A 38 1.11 15.40 12.45
N THR A 39 0.82 16.69 12.31
CA THR A 39 0.88 17.63 13.45
C THR A 39 -0.32 17.50 14.38
N GLU A 40 -1.49 17.12 13.86
CA GLU A 40 -2.75 17.01 14.60
C GLU A 40 -3.67 15.98 13.93
N GLY A 41 -4.53 15.35 14.74
CA GLY A 41 -5.52 14.37 14.28
C GLY A 41 -5.00 12.92 14.30
N ASP A 42 -5.77 12.02 13.71
CA ASP A 42 -5.46 10.59 13.66
C ASP A 42 -5.91 9.99 12.32
N ILE A 43 -5.31 8.86 11.96
CA ILE A 43 -5.65 8.07 10.78
C ILE A 43 -5.99 6.66 11.26
N LEU A 44 -7.27 6.32 11.16
CA LEU A 44 -7.77 5.02 11.58
C LEU A 44 -7.94 4.10 10.37
N TYR A 45 -7.30 2.94 10.41
CA TYR A 45 -7.55 1.85 9.47
C TYR A 45 -8.16 0.67 10.23
N ASN A 46 -9.37 0.25 9.86
CA ASN A 46 -10.15 -0.75 10.58
C ASN A 46 -10.28 -0.49 12.09
N GLY A 47 -10.36 0.79 12.49
CA GLY A 47 -10.52 1.21 13.88
C GLY A 47 -9.21 1.33 14.68
N GLU A 48 -8.07 1.02 14.08
CA GLU A 48 -6.75 1.14 14.71
C GLU A 48 -5.98 2.33 14.14
N SER A 49 -5.33 3.11 14.99
CA SER A 49 -4.42 4.17 14.54
C SER A 49 -3.24 3.55 13.80
N ILE A 50 -2.85 4.19 12.69
CA ILE A 50 -1.68 3.78 11.90
C ILE A 50 -0.52 4.76 11.97
N LEU A 51 -0.63 5.85 12.76
CA LEU A 51 0.37 6.93 12.74
C LEU A 51 1.77 6.44 13.14
N GLU A 52 1.84 5.60 14.17
CA GLU A 52 3.09 5.04 14.71
C GLU A 52 3.60 3.81 13.94
N LEU A 53 2.88 3.37 12.91
CA LEU A 53 3.27 2.20 12.13
C LEU A 53 4.22 2.58 11.01
N ASP A 54 5.27 1.80 10.84
CA ASP A 54 6.16 1.91 9.70
C ASP A 54 5.44 1.55 8.39
N PRO A 55 5.91 2.06 7.22
CA PRO A 55 5.32 1.74 5.92
C PRO A 55 5.11 0.24 5.65
N ALA A 56 6.04 -0.60 6.11
CA ALA A 56 5.96 -2.05 5.95
C ALA A 56 4.80 -2.66 6.77
N GLU A 57 4.59 -2.18 7.99
CA GLU A 57 3.48 -2.62 8.86
C GLU A 57 2.13 -2.17 8.31
N ARG A 58 2.05 -0.93 7.81
CA ARG A 58 0.87 -0.41 7.11
C ARG A 58 0.53 -1.26 5.89
N ALA A 59 1.55 -1.63 5.10
CA ALA A 59 1.39 -2.51 3.94
C ALA A 59 0.92 -3.91 4.34
N ALA A 60 1.49 -4.48 5.41
CA ALA A 60 1.04 -5.76 5.94
C ALA A 60 -0.42 -5.72 6.42
N LYS A 61 -0.89 -4.60 6.98
CA LYS A 61 -2.31 -4.39 7.33
C LYS A 61 -3.24 -4.25 6.13
N GLY A 62 -2.71 -3.94 4.93
CA GLY A 62 -3.49 -3.88 3.68
C GLY A 62 -3.54 -2.50 3.03
N ILE A 63 -2.74 -1.54 3.51
CA ILE A 63 -2.62 -0.22 2.89
C ILE A 63 -1.65 -0.31 1.71
N PHE A 64 -2.07 0.14 0.53
CA PHE A 64 -1.25 0.10 -0.68
C PHE A 64 -1.21 1.48 -1.34
N LEU A 65 -0.01 1.89 -1.76
CA LEU A 65 0.19 3.10 -2.57
C LEU A 65 0.72 2.71 -3.94
N ALA A 66 -0.05 3.02 -4.98
CA ALA A 66 0.45 3.00 -6.35
C ALA A 66 1.26 4.27 -6.61
N PHE A 67 2.56 4.14 -6.86
CA PHE A 67 3.42 5.27 -7.16
C PHE A 67 3.15 5.80 -8.57
N GLN A 68 3.15 7.13 -8.73
CA GLN A 68 3.00 7.78 -10.04
C GLN A 68 4.18 7.48 -10.97
N TYR A 69 5.39 7.39 -10.40
CA TYR A 69 6.62 7.00 -11.08
C TYR A 69 7.30 5.90 -10.26
N PRO A 70 7.10 4.62 -10.61
CA PRO A 70 7.76 3.54 -9.90
C PRO A 70 9.28 3.61 -10.11
N VAL A 71 10.02 3.44 -9.03
CA VAL A 71 11.50 3.40 -9.09
C VAL A 71 11.92 2.02 -9.58
N GLU A 72 12.76 1.99 -10.61
CA GLU A 72 13.40 0.75 -11.06
C GLU A 72 14.59 0.42 -10.15
N ILE A 73 14.74 -0.85 -9.82
CA ILE A 73 15.88 -1.34 -9.03
C ILE A 73 16.76 -2.17 -9.98
N PRO A 74 17.90 -1.63 -10.47
CA PRO A 74 18.77 -2.33 -11.39
C PRO A 74 19.21 -3.69 -10.84
N GLY A 75 19.10 -4.73 -11.68
CA GLY A 75 19.49 -6.10 -11.31
C GLY A 75 18.45 -6.87 -10.49
N VAL A 76 17.30 -6.28 -10.14
CA VAL A 76 16.22 -6.99 -9.44
C VAL A 76 15.09 -7.31 -10.41
N ALA A 77 14.89 -8.60 -10.67
CA ALA A 77 13.79 -9.05 -11.51
C ALA A 77 12.43 -8.78 -10.84
N THR A 78 11.45 -8.27 -11.59
CA THR A 78 10.11 -7.93 -11.09
C THR A 78 9.44 -9.10 -10.36
N MET A 79 9.55 -10.32 -10.90
CA MET A 79 8.97 -11.51 -10.29
C MET A 79 9.61 -11.86 -8.94
N GLN A 80 10.92 -11.64 -8.81
CA GLN A 80 11.63 -11.83 -7.55
C GLN A 80 11.22 -10.78 -6.53
N PHE A 81 11.14 -9.52 -6.93
CA PHE A 81 10.65 -8.42 -6.09
C PHE A 81 9.23 -8.71 -5.57
N LEU A 82 8.31 -9.07 -6.46
CA LEU A 82 6.93 -9.41 -6.10
C LEU A 82 6.85 -10.61 -5.15
N LYS A 83 7.65 -11.66 -5.38
CA LYS A 83 7.67 -12.84 -4.50
C LYS A 83 8.13 -12.47 -3.10
N VAL A 84 9.23 -11.71 -2.98
CA VAL A 84 9.76 -11.26 -1.68
C VAL A 84 8.73 -10.37 -0.98
N ALA A 85 8.18 -9.37 -1.66
CA ALA A 85 7.17 -8.49 -1.09
C ALA A 85 5.93 -9.25 -0.58
N MET A 86 5.45 -10.23 -1.34
CA MET A 86 4.32 -11.07 -0.90
C MET A 86 4.67 -11.94 0.30
N ASN A 87 5.87 -12.53 0.35
CA ASN A 87 6.29 -13.36 1.48
C ASN A 87 6.49 -12.54 2.76
N GLU A 88 7.04 -11.33 2.67
CA GLU A 88 7.16 -10.44 3.84
C GLU A 88 5.78 -10.05 4.41
N GLN A 89 4.80 -9.78 3.54
CA GLN A 89 3.42 -9.54 3.99
C GLN A 89 2.80 -10.79 4.65
N ARG A 90 3.02 -11.98 4.09
CA ARG A 90 2.52 -13.25 4.65
C ARG A 90 3.13 -13.53 6.01
N LYS A 91 4.45 -13.37 6.14
CA LYS A 91 5.17 -13.51 7.40
C LYS A 91 4.63 -12.57 8.48
N ALA A 92 4.40 -11.30 8.16
CA ALA A 92 3.82 -10.35 9.10
C ALA A 92 2.39 -10.72 9.56
N ARG A 93 1.67 -11.55 8.78
CA ARG A 93 0.33 -12.07 9.10
C ARG A 93 0.35 -13.47 9.73
N GLY A 94 1.53 -14.06 9.96
CA GLY A 94 1.66 -15.42 10.46
C GLY A 94 1.27 -16.50 9.44
N GLU A 95 1.31 -16.19 8.14
CA GLU A 95 1.06 -17.13 7.05
C GLU A 95 2.37 -17.75 6.54
N ASP A 96 2.30 -19.00 6.07
CA ASP A 96 3.46 -19.66 5.45
C ASP A 96 3.89 -18.96 4.15
N GLU A 97 5.20 -18.95 3.91
CA GLU A 97 5.79 -18.44 2.68
C GLU A 97 5.31 -19.21 1.43
N LEU A 98 5.15 -18.49 0.31
CA LEU A 98 4.85 -19.11 -0.96
C LEU A 98 6.10 -19.75 -1.56
N THR A 99 5.96 -21.02 -1.93
CA THR A 99 6.92 -21.70 -2.81
C THR A 99 6.94 -21.02 -4.18
N THR A 100 8.03 -21.20 -4.95
CA THR A 100 8.08 -20.66 -6.31
C THR A 100 6.93 -21.15 -7.20
N PRO A 101 6.58 -22.46 -7.22
CA PRO A 101 5.43 -22.94 -7.99
C PRO A 101 4.10 -22.29 -7.59
N ASP A 102 3.84 -22.13 -6.28
CA ASP A 102 2.58 -21.54 -5.80
C ASP A 102 2.49 -20.04 -6.08
N PHE A 103 3.61 -19.33 -5.93
CA PHE A 103 3.71 -17.93 -6.33
C PHE A 103 3.43 -17.74 -7.83
N MET A 104 4.05 -18.55 -8.70
CA MET A 104 3.83 -18.48 -10.14
C MET A 104 2.37 -18.78 -10.52
N ARG A 105 1.74 -19.76 -9.86
CA ARG A 105 0.31 -20.06 -10.04
C ARG A 105 -0.54 -18.84 -9.70
N ARG A 106 -0.28 -18.22 -8.54
CA ARG A 106 -1.03 -17.05 -8.08
C ARG A 106 -0.86 -15.83 -8.98
N VAL A 107 0.34 -15.59 -9.51
CA VAL A 107 0.57 -14.52 -10.49
C VAL A 107 -0.21 -14.78 -11.77
N LYS A 108 -0.19 -16.02 -12.28
CA LYS A 108 -0.96 -16.39 -13.48
C LYS A 108 -2.47 -16.21 -13.29
N ASP A 109 -2.99 -16.63 -12.14
CA ASP A 109 -4.40 -16.49 -11.80
C ASP A 109 -4.81 -15.01 -11.67
N ALA A 110 -3.93 -14.17 -11.11
CA ALA A 110 -4.17 -12.73 -11.02
C ALA A 110 -4.12 -12.07 -12.40
N ALA A 111 -3.11 -12.40 -13.21
CA ALA A 111 -2.97 -11.88 -14.57
C ALA A 111 -4.16 -12.22 -15.46
N GLY A 112 -4.70 -13.45 -15.37
CA GLY A 112 -5.88 -13.86 -16.14
C GLY A 112 -7.18 -13.14 -15.77
N LYS A 113 -7.23 -12.44 -14.64
CA LYS A 113 -8.38 -11.60 -14.24
C LYS A 113 -8.26 -10.17 -14.74
N LEU A 114 -7.07 -9.74 -15.14
CA LEU A 114 -6.88 -8.43 -15.73
C LEU A 114 -7.50 -8.48 -17.13
N GLN A 115 -8.48 -7.61 -17.38
CA GLN A 115 -9.14 -7.49 -18.69
C GLN A 115 -8.27 -6.66 -19.65
N ILE A 116 -7.03 -7.10 -19.83
CA ILE A 116 -6.02 -6.51 -20.72
C ILE A 116 -5.57 -7.50 -21.78
#